data_AF-A0A9D3UHB7-F1
#
_entry.id   AF-A0A9D3UHB7-F1
#
_cell.length_a   1.000
_cell.length_b   1.000
_cell.length_c   1.000
_cell.angle_alpha   90.00
_cell.angle_beta   90.00
_cell.angle_gamma   90.00
#
_symmetry.space_group_name_H-M   'P 1'
#
loop_
_entity.id
_entity.type
_entity.pdbx_description
1 polymer ?
#
loop_
_entity_poly.entity_id
_entity_poly.type
_entity_poly.pdbx_seq_one_letter_code
_entity_poly.pdbx_strand_id
1 'polypeptide(L)'
;MAANSKLVFSKLLSDTDINKRLAVPSAIQSSLPPFNGGHALIFQFLHRTRLWLIRYSIRTKGYKKPVFSGRLWRNFVIYNNLNVGDRFTLYRVQVEDGSYYYRVEVGREINFLGINAMTYGSGSTADEHVITHHHHQEGLSLELSLGQPNVEGADN
;
A
#
# COMPACT_ATOMS: atom_id res chain seq x y z
N MET A 1 20.53 4.66 -0.97
CA MET A 1 20.93 3.24 -0.84
C MET A 1 19.71 2.35 -1.07
N ALA A 2 19.85 1.24 -1.81
CA ALA A 2 18.72 0.43 -2.24
C ALA A 2 18.34 -0.62 -1.19
N ALA A 3 17.26 -0.39 -0.45
CA ALA A 3 16.68 -1.41 0.43
C ALA A 3 16.16 -2.58 -0.42
N ASN A 4 16.57 -3.81 -0.10
CA ASN A 4 16.10 -4.99 -0.83
C ASN A 4 14.69 -5.36 -0.36
N SER A 5 13.69 -5.22 -1.24
CA SER A 5 12.31 -5.57 -0.95
C SER A 5 11.93 -6.92 -1.57
N LYS A 6 11.51 -7.87 -0.74
CA LYS A 6 10.94 -9.15 -1.16
C LYS A 6 9.42 -9.12 -1.08
N LEU A 7 8.73 -9.46 -2.17
CA LEU A 7 7.29 -9.66 -2.18
C LEU A 7 6.92 -10.84 -1.26
N VAL A 8 5.99 -10.60 -0.32
CA VAL A 8 5.45 -11.62 0.57
C VAL A 8 4.15 -12.17 0.01
N PHE A 9 3.17 -11.29 -0.27
CA PHE A 9 1.98 -11.64 -1.06
C PHE A 9 1.32 -10.40 -1.67
N SER A 10 0.52 -10.64 -2.72
CA SER A 10 -0.37 -9.64 -3.30
C SER A 10 -1.76 -10.24 -3.46
N LYS A 11 -2.80 -9.41 -3.31
CA LYS A 11 -4.20 -9.83 -3.44
C LYS A 11 -5.10 -8.66 -3.84
N LEU A 12 -6.04 -8.92 -4.75
CA LEU A 12 -7.20 -8.04 -4.97
C LEU A 12 -8.21 -8.23 -3.84
N LEU A 13 -8.56 -7.13 -3.18
CA LEU A 13 -9.43 -7.14 -2.01
C LEU A 13 -10.87 -7.46 -2.42
N SER A 14 -11.43 -8.51 -1.83
CA SER A 14 -12.84 -8.87 -1.96
C SER A 14 -13.70 -8.12 -0.96
N ASP A 15 -15.03 -8.18 -1.13
CA ASP A 15 -15.99 -7.66 -0.14
C ASP A 15 -15.71 -8.18 1.27
N THR A 16 -15.41 -9.48 1.42
CA THR A 16 -15.07 -10.05 2.74
C THR A 16 -13.77 -9.47 3.31
N ASP A 17 -12.79 -9.15 2.47
CA ASP A 17 -11.54 -8.57 2.94
C ASP A 17 -11.76 -7.15 3.46
N ILE A 18 -12.53 -6.34 2.74
CA ILE A 18 -12.89 -4.98 3.16
C ILE A 18 -13.78 -5.01 4.39
N ASN A 19 -14.82 -5.84 4.38
CA ASN A 19 -15.91 -5.77 5.36
C ASN A 19 -15.73 -6.64 6.61
N LYS A 20 -14.82 -7.62 6.59
CA LYS A 20 -14.67 -8.55 7.71
C LYS A 20 -13.22 -8.75 8.10
N ARG A 21 -12.41 -9.30 7.20
CA ARG A 21 -11.02 -9.71 7.47
C ARG A 21 -10.29 -10.03 6.18
N LEU A 22 -9.05 -9.58 6.06
CA LEU A 22 -8.19 -9.99 4.95
C LEU A 22 -7.71 -11.42 5.17
N ALA A 23 -8.04 -12.30 4.23
CA ALA A 23 -7.48 -13.64 4.19
C ALA A 23 -6.01 -13.60 3.74
N VAL A 24 -5.13 -14.14 4.58
CA VAL A 24 -3.71 -14.30 4.28
C VAL A 24 -3.50 -15.69 3.66
N PRO A 25 -2.74 -15.83 2.57
CA PRO A 25 -2.44 -17.14 2.00
C PRO A 25 -1.63 -18.00 2.98
N SER A 26 -2.03 -19.25 3.23
CA SER A 26 -1.31 -20.10 4.19
C SER A 26 0.09 -20.50 3.70
N ALA A 27 0.30 -20.53 2.38
CA ALA A 27 1.60 -20.87 1.78
C ALA A 27 2.72 -19.89 2.16
N ILE A 28 2.38 -18.66 2.56
CA ILE A 28 3.35 -17.62 2.91
C ILE A 28 3.63 -17.53 4.42
N GLN A 29 3.12 -18.48 5.21
CA GLN A 29 3.21 -18.42 6.66
C GLN A 29 4.67 -18.43 7.17
N SER A 30 5.59 -19.08 6.46
CA SER A 30 7.03 -19.06 6.77
C SER A 30 7.68 -17.68 6.57
N SER A 31 7.04 -16.79 5.81
CA SER A 31 7.49 -15.41 5.57
C SER A 31 6.89 -14.40 6.55
N LEU A 32 6.08 -14.86 7.51
CA LEU A 32 5.41 -14.06 8.53
C LEU A 32 5.87 -14.49 9.94
N PRO A 33 5.71 -13.61 10.96
CA PRO A 33 6.03 -14.00 12.33
C PRO A 33 5.24 -15.23 12.79
N PRO A 34 5.90 -16.21 13.45
CA PRO A 34 5.24 -17.39 13.97
C PRO A 34 4.34 -17.05 15.16
N PHE A 35 3.31 -17.85 15.40
CA PHE A 35 2.38 -17.66 16.52
C PHE A 35 2.90 -18.17 17.88
N ASN A 36 4.04 -18.88 17.92
CA ASN A 36 4.70 -19.36 19.14
C ASN A 36 3.75 -20.02 20.17
N GLY A 37 2.91 -20.96 19.71
CA GLY A 37 1.92 -21.67 20.55
C GLY A 37 0.59 -20.93 20.77
N GLY A 38 0.54 -19.63 20.47
CA GLY A 38 -0.69 -18.85 20.42
C GLY A 38 -1.49 -19.03 19.12
N HIS A 39 -2.57 -18.25 18.99
CA HIS A 39 -3.42 -18.22 17.79
C HIS A 39 -3.56 -16.81 17.19
N ALA A 40 -2.96 -15.80 17.82
CA ALA A 40 -2.96 -14.42 17.37
C ALA A 40 -1.75 -13.66 17.90
N LEU A 41 -1.31 -12.64 17.16
CA LEU A 41 -0.30 -11.66 17.55
C LEU A 41 -0.60 -10.30 16.93
N ILE A 42 0.08 -9.26 17.41
CA ILE A 42 0.08 -7.95 16.76
C ILE A 42 1.18 -7.93 15.70
N PHE A 43 0.76 -7.82 14.45
CA PHE A 43 1.62 -7.68 13.29
C PHE A 43 1.70 -6.21 12.91
N GLN A 44 2.89 -5.74 12.56
CA GLN A 44 3.10 -4.34 12.21
C GLN A 44 3.65 -4.21 10.79
N PHE A 45 3.17 -3.21 10.06
CA PHE A 45 3.73 -2.83 8.76
C PHE A 45 3.64 -1.32 8.54
N LEU A 46 4.53 -0.80 7.70
CA LEU A 46 4.50 0.57 7.22
C LEU A 46 3.60 0.66 5.98
N HIS A 47 2.68 1.60 5.95
CA HIS A 47 1.97 1.99 4.72
C HIS A 47 2.10 3.50 4.55
N ARG A 48 2.60 3.92 3.38
CA ARG A 48 3.07 5.30 3.15
C ARG A 48 4.10 5.68 4.24
N THR A 49 3.81 6.67 5.07
CA THR A 49 4.65 7.13 6.18
C THR A 49 4.16 6.64 7.55
N ARG A 50 3.07 5.87 7.61
CA ARG A 50 2.41 5.50 8.88
C ARG A 50 2.58 4.03 9.23
N LEU A 51 2.95 3.76 10.48
CA LEU A 51 2.99 2.42 11.04
C LEU A 51 1.58 1.96 11.41
N TRP A 52 1.22 0.75 11.01
CA TRP A 52 -0.06 0.12 11.28
C TRP A 52 0.10 -1.13 12.12
N LEU A 53 -0.65 -1.19 13.22
CA LEU A 53 -0.76 -2.38 14.06
C LEU A 53 -2.00 -3.17 13.63
N ILE A 54 -1.83 -4.44 13.31
CA ILE A 54 -2.88 -5.32 12.79
C ILE A 54 -2.93 -6.59 13.61
N ARG A 55 -4.13 -7.04 13.97
CA ARG A 55 -4.32 -8.36 14.59
C ARG A 55 -4.19 -9.44 13.52
N TYR A 56 -3.05 -10.12 13.51
CA TYR A 56 -2.78 -11.31 12.71
C TYR A 56 -3.15 -12.55 13.53
N SER A 57 -3.99 -13.42 12.99
CA SER A 57 -4.47 -14.61 13.71
C SER A 57 -4.79 -15.78 12.80
N ILE A 58 -4.79 -16.98 13.36
CA ILE A 58 -5.28 -18.19 12.72
C ILE A 58 -6.62 -18.60 13.32
N ARG A 59 -7.48 -19.20 12.50
CA ARG A 59 -8.73 -19.81 12.99
C ARG A 59 -8.40 -20.91 14.00
N THR A 60 -9.16 -20.96 15.09
CA THR A 60 -9.03 -21.96 16.15
C THR A 60 -9.81 -23.24 15.87
N LYS A 61 -10.80 -23.19 14.96
CA LYS A 61 -11.60 -24.33 14.52
C LYS A 61 -11.47 -24.55 13.02
N GLY A 62 -11.40 -25.82 12.61
CA GLY A 62 -11.25 -26.22 11.21
C GLY A 62 -9.88 -25.87 10.62
N TYR A 63 -9.83 -25.63 9.31
CA TYR A 63 -8.61 -25.22 8.63
C TYR A 63 -8.04 -23.92 9.24
N LYS A 64 -6.79 -23.97 9.70
CA LYS A 64 -6.06 -22.90 10.40
C LYS A 64 -5.68 -21.75 9.45
N LYS A 65 -6.69 -21.15 8.81
CA LYS A 65 -6.50 -20.06 7.84
C LYS A 65 -6.03 -18.79 8.55
N PRO A 66 -4.89 -18.22 8.16
CA PRO A 66 -4.42 -16.97 8.71
C PRO A 66 -5.23 -15.79 8.15
N VAL A 67 -5.44 -14.77 8.99
CA VAL A 67 -6.23 -13.58 8.66
C VAL A 67 -5.71 -12.33 9.39
N PHE A 68 -5.82 -11.17 8.74
CA PHE A 68 -5.82 -9.87 9.40
C PHE A 68 -7.26 -9.49 9.73
N SER A 69 -7.56 -9.19 11.00
CA SER A 69 -8.94 -9.15 11.47
C SER A 69 -9.20 -8.13 12.58
N GLY A 70 -10.48 -7.96 12.93
CA GLY A 70 -10.91 -7.14 14.05
C GLY A 70 -10.84 -5.64 13.78
N ARG A 71 -10.95 -4.85 14.86
CA ARG A 71 -10.98 -3.38 14.77
C ARG A 71 -9.72 -2.80 14.14
N LEU A 72 -8.55 -3.39 14.42
CA LEU A 72 -7.28 -2.92 13.86
C LEU A 72 -7.22 -3.01 12.33
N TRP A 73 -7.70 -4.13 11.75
CA TRP A 73 -7.83 -4.24 10.30
C TRP A 73 -8.87 -3.28 9.72
N ARG A 74 -10.04 -3.16 10.37
CA ARG A 74 -11.08 -2.23 9.91
C ARG A 74 -10.63 -0.77 9.94
N ASN A 75 -9.86 -0.37 10.94
CA ASN A 75 -9.29 0.97 11.02
C ASN A 75 -8.34 1.25 9.86
N PHE A 76 -7.49 0.28 9.49
CA PHE A 76 -6.62 0.41 8.31
C PHE A 76 -7.42 0.58 7.02
N VAL A 77 -8.46 -0.24 6.82
CA VAL A 77 -9.33 -0.17 5.64
C VAL A 77 -10.04 1.18 5.54
N ILE A 78 -10.68 1.62 6.62
CA ILE A 78 -11.48 2.86 6.64
C ILE A 78 -10.57 4.07 6.46
N TYR A 79 -9.46 4.15 7.21
CA TYR A 79 -8.59 5.33 7.17
C TYR A 79 -7.92 5.52 5.81
N ASN A 80 -7.58 4.44 5.10
CA ASN A 80 -6.92 4.52 3.80
C ASN A 80 -7.90 4.43 2.62
N ASN A 81 -9.22 4.48 2.88
CA ASN A 81 -10.28 4.34 1.88
C ASN A 81 -10.04 3.15 0.93
N LEU A 82 -9.82 1.96 1.49
CA LEU A 82 -9.66 0.74 0.69
C LEU A 82 -11.03 0.29 0.16
N ASN A 83 -11.07 -0.03 -1.13
CA ASN A 83 -12.26 -0.51 -1.81
C ASN A 83 -12.12 -1.95 -2.29
N VAL A 84 -13.25 -2.58 -2.62
CA VAL A 84 -13.26 -3.86 -3.33
C VAL A 84 -12.57 -3.64 -4.69
N GLY A 85 -11.65 -4.53 -5.03
CA GLY A 85 -10.82 -4.40 -6.24
C GLY A 85 -9.48 -3.71 -6.02
N ASP A 86 -9.26 -3.02 -4.89
CA ASP A 86 -7.92 -2.51 -4.57
C ASP A 86 -6.94 -3.67 -4.38
N ARG A 87 -5.69 -3.49 -4.84
CA ARG A 87 -4.62 -4.46 -4.70
C ARG A 87 -3.81 -4.18 -3.44
N PHE A 88 -3.92 -5.06 -2.46
CA PHE A 88 -3.05 -5.07 -1.29
C PHE A 88 -1.79 -5.87 -1.60
N THR A 89 -0.61 -5.28 -1.42
CA THR A 89 0.67 -5.95 -1.60
C THR A 89 1.55 -5.77 -0.37
N LEU A 90 1.95 -6.89 0.24
CA LEU A 90 2.86 -6.92 1.39
C LEU A 90 4.27 -7.27 0.91
N TYR A 91 5.23 -6.46 1.34
CA TYR A 91 6.65 -6.66 1.15
C TYR A 91 7.35 -6.85 2.49
N ARG A 92 8.46 -7.58 2.47
CA ARG A 92 9.46 -7.62 3.53
C ARG A 92 10.68 -6.87 3.02
N VAL A 93 11.03 -5.78 3.67
CA VAL A 93 12.13 -4.90 3.29
C VAL A 93 13.31 -5.17 4.21
N GLN A 94 14.43 -5.56 3.63
CA GLN A 94 15.69 -5.74 4.36
C GLN A 94 16.47 -4.43 4.37
N VAL A 95 16.99 -4.08 5.54
CA VAL A 95 17.87 -2.92 5.76
C VAL A 95 19.32 -3.40 5.93
N GLU A 96 20.26 -2.47 5.86
CA GLU A 96 21.71 -2.77 5.77
C GLU A 96 22.25 -3.55 6.98
N ASP A 97 21.66 -3.35 8.17
CA ASP A 97 22.03 -4.07 9.39
C ASP A 97 21.56 -5.54 9.42
N GLY A 98 20.92 -6.01 8.34
CA GLY A 98 20.38 -7.36 8.20
C GLY A 98 19.00 -7.55 8.82
N SER A 99 18.49 -6.57 9.57
CA SER A 99 17.11 -6.56 10.07
C SER A 99 16.12 -6.28 8.93
N TYR A 100 14.83 -6.39 9.25
CA TYR A 100 13.78 -6.20 8.27
C TYR A 100 12.51 -5.62 8.89
N TYR A 101 11.72 -4.97 8.04
CA TYR A 101 10.37 -4.53 8.37
C TYR A 101 9.41 -4.92 7.26
N TYR A 102 8.11 -4.85 7.56
CA TYR A 102 7.08 -5.07 6.55
C TYR A 102 6.55 -3.75 6.01
N ARG A 103 6.33 -3.69 4.70
CA ARG A 103 5.75 -2.54 4.02
C ARG A 103 4.54 -3.00 3.21
N VAL A 104 3.49 -2.20 3.23
CA VAL A 104 2.29 -2.41 2.43
C VAL A 104 2.17 -1.31 1.39
N GLU A 105 1.88 -1.72 0.17
CA GLU A 105 1.43 -0.85 -0.89
C GLU A 105 0.00 -1.22 -1.28
N VAL A 106 -0.81 -0.19 -1.55
CA VAL A 106 -2.17 -0.36 -2.02
C VAL A 106 -2.24 0.24 -3.41
N GLY A 107 -2.45 -0.63 -4.39
CA GLY A 107 -2.65 -0.27 -5.78
C GLY A 107 -4.13 -0.16 -6.11
N ARG A 108 -4.53 0.82 -6.91
CA ARG A 108 -5.89 0.94 -7.44
C ARG A 108 -5.86 0.82 -8.95
N GLU A 109 -6.80 0.08 -9.51
CA GLU A 109 -6.94 0.02 -10.96
C GLU A 109 -7.58 1.33 -11.45
N ILE A 110 -6.92 1.97 -12.39
CA ILE A 110 -7.47 3.09 -13.16
C ILE A 110 -7.63 2.60 -14.59
N ASN A 111 -8.82 2.77 -15.14
CA ASN A 111 -9.03 2.68 -16.58
C ASN A 111 -8.98 4.10 -17.15
N PHE A 112 -7.95 4.40 -17.93
CA PHE A 112 -7.84 5.66 -18.66
C PHE A 112 -7.81 5.36 -20.15
N LEU A 113 -8.85 5.80 -20.88
CA LEU A 113 -8.98 5.63 -22.34
C LEU A 113 -8.83 4.17 -22.82
N GLY A 114 -9.32 3.19 -22.04
CA GLY A 114 -9.23 1.76 -22.38
C GLY A 114 -7.93 1.09 -21.95
N ILE A 115 -7.01 1.82 -21.29
CA ILE A 115 -5.79 1.29 -20.70
C ILE A 115 -6.01 1.07 -19.21
N ASN A 116 -5.86 -0.17 -18.76
CA ASN A 116 -5.88 -0.51 -17.34
C ASN A 116 -4.47 -0.35 -16.76
N ALA A 117 -4.31 0.54 -15.77
CA ALA A 117 -3.07 0.77 -15.06
C ALA A 117 -3.28 0.67 -13.55
N MET A 118 -2.31 0.13 -12.81
CA MET A 118 -2.31 0.15 -11.35
C MET A 118 -1.64 1.44 -10.87
N THR A 119 -2.40 2.32 -10.24
CA THR A 119 -1.82 3.47 -9.53
C THR A 119 -1.48 3.08 -8.10
N TYR A 120 -0.34 3.53 -7.61
CA TYR A 120 0.03 3.43 -6.20
C TYR A 120 0.09 4.84 -5.65
N GLY A 121 -0.65 5.11 -4.57
CA GLY A 121 -0.70 6.46 -4.01
C GLY A 121 0.70 6.93 -3.62
N SER A 122 1.24 7.90 -4.36
CA SER A 122 2.43 8.65 -3.95
C SER A 122 2.13 9.31 -2.60
N GLY A 123 2.99 9.11 -1.61
CA GLY A 123 2.85 9.81 -0.34
C GLY A 123 2.98 11.30 -0.60
N SER A 124 1.89 12.05 -0.46
CA SER A 124 1.93 13.52 -0.47
C SER A 124 2.81 13.98 0.68
N THR A 125 3.99 14.53 0.38
CA THR A 125 4.83 15.28 1.33
C THR A 125 4.26 16.70 1.42
N ALA A 126 3.09 16.83 2.04
CA ALA A 126 2.52 18.12 2.40
C ALA A 126 2.05 18.00 3.83
N ASP A 127 2.98 18.14 4.77
CA ASP A 127 2.81 18.56 6.17
C ASP A 127 4.12 18.32 6.95
N GLU A 128 5.23 18.87 6.46
CA GLU A 128 6.48 18.94 7.23
C GLU A 128 6.66 20.39 7.74
N HIS A 129 5.87 20.76 8.75
CA HIS A 129 6.19 21.90 9.60
C HIS A 129 7.30 21.49 10.57
N VAL A 130 8.54 21.47 10.07
CA VAL A 130 9.75 21.51 10.90
C VAL A 130 10.39 22.88 10.73
N ILE A 131 10.55 23.54 11.87
CA ILE A 131 11.12 24.87 12.03
C ILE A 131 12.59 24.86 11.54
N THR A 132 12.79 25.48 10.37
CA THR A 132 13.90 26.36 9.95
C THR A 132 15.36 25.96 10.28
N HIS A 133 16.20 25.70 9.26
CA HIS A 133 17.31 26.59 8.81
C HIS A 133 18.05 26.03 7.56
N HIS A 134 18.10 26.87 6.52
CA HIS A 134 19.05 26.99 5.39
C HIS A 134 19.00 26.09 4.13
N HIS A 135 18.80 26.83 3.01
CA HIS A 135 19.43 26.76 1.67
C HIS A 135 18.72 26.00 0.51
N HIS A 136 17.89 26.77 -0.21
CA HIS A 136 17.72 26.92 -1.69
C HIS A 136 18.04 25.72 -2.62
N GLN A 137 17.06 25.25 -3.40
CA GLN A 137 16.86 25.61 -4.83
C GLN A 137 15.63 24.87 -5.46
N GLU A 138 15.01 25.54 -6.42
CA GLU A 138 13.70 25.37 -7.10
C GLU A 138 13.56 24.10 -7.98
N GLY A 139 12.38 23.49 -8.14
CA GLY A 139 11.38 23.75 -9.22
C GLY A 139 11.67 22.87 -10.46
N LEU A 140 10.77 22.10 -11.09
CA LEU A 140 9.55 22.51 -11.81
C LEU A 140 8.77 21.28 -12.32
N SER A 141 7.44 21.43 -12.41
CA SER A 141 6.47 20.52 -13.04
C SER A 141 6.46 20.63 -14.57
N LEU A 142 6.03 19.57 -15.28
CA LEU A 142 5.80 19.60 -16.74
C LEU A 142 4.32 19.35 -17.04
N GLU A 143 3.69 20.35 -17.66
CA GLU A 143 2.31 20.36 -18.16
C GLU A 143 2.15 19.61 -19.50
N LEU A 144 0.95 19.10 -19.74
CA LEU A 144 0.52 18.44 -20.97
C LEU A 144 -0.13 19.45 -21.93
N SER A 145 0.48 19.67 -23.10
CA SER A 145 -0.09 20.51 -24.16
C SER A 145 -1.03 19.70 -25.07
N LEU A 146 -2.32 20.07 -25.09
CA LEU A 146 -3.29 19.65 -26.11
C LEU A 146 -3.30 20.67 -27.24
N GLY A 147 -2.76 20.29 -28.40
CA GLY A 147 -2.86 21.09 -29.62
C GLY A 147 -4.25 20.97 -30.26
N GLN A 148 -4.85 22.11 -30.61
CA GLN A 148 -6.04 22.21 -31.46
C GLN A 148 -5.85 23.31 -32.52
N PRO A 149 -6.62 23.26 -33.62
CA PRO A 149 -6.09 23.37 -34.99
C PRO A 149 -6.08 24.80 -35.56
N ASN A 150 -5.21 25.02 -36.56
CA ASN A 150 -5.17 26.24 -37.36
C ASN A 150 -6.49 26.47 -38.08
N VAL A 151 -7.06 27.66 -37.87
CA VAL A 151 -8.06 28.27 -38.76
C VAL A 151 -7.38 29.36 -39.60
N GLU A 152 -7.69 29.33 -40.88
CA GLU A 152 -7.20 30.19 -41.97
C GLU A 152 -7.42 31.70 -41.74
N GLY A 153 -6.59 32.51 -42.40
CA GLY A 153 -7.13 33.64 -43.16
C GLY A 153 -6.38 34.98 -43.09
N ALA A 154 -6.10 35.48 -44.30
CA ALA A 154 -6.11 36.88 -44.76
C ALA A 154 -4.80 37.72 -44.72
N ASP A 155 -4.26 37.89 -45.93
CA ASP A 155 -3.99 39.14 -46.65
C ASP A 155 -3.13 40.24 -45.99
N ASN A 156 -1.95 40.50 -46.58
CA ASN A 156 -1.77 41.54 -47.62
C ASN A 156 -0.36 41.45 -48.24
#